data_AF-A0A4Z0NFJ8-F1
#
_entry.id   AF-A0A4Z0NFJ8-F1
#
_cell.length_a   1.000
_cell.length_b   1.000
_cell.length_c   1.000
_cell.angle_alpha   90.00
_cell.angle_beta   90.00
_cell.angle_gamma   90.00
#
_symmetry.space_group_name_H-M   'P 1'
#
loop_
_entity.id
_entity.type
_entity.pdbx_description
1 polymer ?
#
loop_
_entity_poly.entity_id
_entity_poly.type
_entity_poly.pdbx_seq_one_letter_code
_entity_poly.pdbx_strand_id
1 'polypeptide(L)'
;MAFLPGQSGNPGGRPKAVHRVRDLARERTEDAIDVLVAIMRDEGAPSAARVSAATAILDRGYGKPTQPLAGEGEDGEGGGAPIGLTVQFIRPTLDAG
;
A
#
# COMPACT_ATOMS: atom_id res chain seq x y z
N MET A 1 1.89 27.39 25.47
CA MET A 1 3.25 27.48 24.89
C MET A 1 3.17 27.05 23.44
N ALA A 2 3.44 27.96 22.51
CA ALA A 2 3.42 27.70 21.07
C ALA A 2 4.79 27.19 20.61
N PHE A 3 4.82 26.36 19.57
CA PHE A 3 6.06 25.97 18.89
C PHE A 3 6.75 27.22 18.30
N LEU A 4 8.04 27.39 18.58
CA LEU A 4 8.84 28.47 18.02
C LEU A 4 9.18 28.17 16.56
N PRO A 5 8.85 29.06 15.61
CA PRO A 5 9.24 28.88 14.22
C PRO A 5 10.77 28.78 14.11
N GLY A 6 11.27 27.74 13.43
CA GLY A 6 12.70 27.48 13.26
C GLY A 6 13.34 26.59 14.32
N GLN A 7 12.64 26.23 15.40
CA GLN A 7 13.15 25.29 16.40
C GLN A 7 12.57 23.89 16.16
N SER A 8 13.33 23.05 15.46
CA SER A 8 13.04 21.61 15.36
C SER A 8 13.07 20.98 16.75
N GLY A 9 12.01 20.25 17.13
CA GLY A 9 11.98 19.46 18.38
C GLY A 9 13.01 18.34 18.43
N ASN A 10 13.68 18.06 17.31
CA ASN A 10 14.85 17.20 17.24
C ASN A 10 16.03 17.97 16.63
N PRO A 11 16.82 18.69 17.45
CA PRO A 11 17.98 19.46 16.96
C PRO A 11 19.08 18.56 16.38
N GLY A 12 19.12 17.27 16.72
CA GLY A 12 20.05 16.29 16.14
C GLY A 12 19.59 15.68 14.81
N GLY A 13 18.37 15.99 14.36
CA GLY A 13 17.79 15.39 13.16
C GLY A 13 17.63 13.87 13.27
N ARG A 14 17.24 13.23 12.17
CA ARG A 14 17.11 11.75 12.14
C ARG A 14 18.50 11.11 12.29
N PRO A 15 18.69 10.12 13.19
CA PRO A 15 19.97 9.45 13.36
C PRO A 15 20.49 8.81 12.07
N LYS A 16 21.78 9.00 11.74
CA LYS A 16 22.44 8.45 10.53
C LYS A 16 22.36 6.93 10.42
N ALA A 17 22.37 6.20 11.54
CA ALA A 17 22.24 4.74 11.54
C ALA A 17 20.91 4.26 10.90
N VAL A 18 19.82 5.02 11.11
CA VAL A 18 18.51 4.71 10.52
C VAL A 18 18.51 4.88 9.00
N HIS A 19 19.33 5.78 8.46
CA HIS A 19 19.49 5.94 7.01
C HIS A 19 20.18 4.71 6.41
N ARG A 20 21.30 4.28 6.99
CA ARG A 20 22.05 3.11 6.50
C ARG A 20 21.22 1.84 6.46
N VAL A 21 20.42 1.57 7.51
CA VAL A 21 19.53 0.40 7.55
C VAL A 21 18.47 0.45 6.44
N ARG A 22 17.92 1.64 6.16
CA ARG A 22 16.93 1.81 5.07
C ARG A 22 17.54 1.60 3.70
N ASP A 23 18.75 2.08 3.48
CA ASP A 23 19.42 1.92 2.19
C ASP A 23 19.76 0.46 1.94
N LEU A 24 20.31 -0.23 2.95
CA LEU A 24 20.52 -1.69 2.90
C LEU A 24 19.21 -2.46 2.65
N ALA A 25 18.10 -2.06 3.26
CA ALA A 25 16.81 -2.71 3.02
C ALA A 25 16.30 -2.48 1.59
N ARG A 26 16.53 -1.29 1.01
CA ARG A 26 16.16 -0.96 -0.38
C ARG A 26 16.97 -1.75 -1.38
N GLU A 27 18.25 -1.97 -1.12
CA GLU A 27 19.12 -2.82 -1.96
C GLU A 27 18.61 -4.26 -2.07
N ARG A 28 17.80 -4.74 -1.11
CA ARG A 28 17.20 -6.10 -1.11
C ARG A 28 15.81 -6.16 -1.71
N THR A 29 15.33 -5.09 -2.35
CA THR A 29 13.97 -5.05 -2.87
C THR A 29 13.74 -6.14 -3.92
N GLU A 30 14.68 -6.36 -4.83
CA GLU A 30 14.56 -7.40 -5.87
C GLU A 30 14.45 -8.80 -5.26
N ASP A 31 15.41 -9.18 -4.40
CA ASP A 31 15.39 -10.44 -3.66
C ASP A 31 14.05 -10.65 -2.91
N ALA A 32 13.55 -9.60 -2.26
CA ALA A 32 12.29 -9.65 -1.52
C ALA A 32 11.08 -9.86 -2.44
N ILE A 33 11.06 -9.23 -3.62
CA ILE A 33 9.99 -9.44 -4.61
C ILE A 33 10.00 -10.88 -5.12
N ASP A 34 11.18 -11.44 -5.41
CA ASP A 34 11.30 -12.83 -5.86
C ASP A 34 10.77 -13.83 -4.83
N VAL A 35 11.06 -13.60 -3.55
CA VAL A 35 10.50 -14.40 -2.45
C VAL A 35 8.98 -14.31 -2.40
N LEU A 36 8.39 -13.11 -2.55
CA LEU A 36 6.93 -12.95 -2.57
C LEU A 36 6.29 -13.66 -3.76
N VAL A 37 6.92 -13.60 -4.94
CA VAL A 37 6.46 -14.32 -6.13
C VAL A 37 6.51 -15.83 -5.92
N ALA A 38 7.58 -16.34 -5.30
CA ALA A 38 7.70 -17.75 -4.97
C ALA A 38 6.59 -18.20 -4.00
N ILE A 39 6.35 -17.46 -2.92
CA ILE A 39 5.28 -17.76 -1.95
C ILE A 39 3.91 -17.75 -2.62
N MET A 40 3.61 -16.77 -3.48
CA MET A 40 2.32 -16.66 -4.15
C MET A 40 2.05 -17.87 -5.08
N ARG A 41 3.09 -18.41 -5.70
CA ARG A 41 3.04 -19.52 -6.65
C ARG A 41 3.11 -20.90 -5.99
N ASP A 42 3.53 -20.98 -4.73
CA ASP A 42 3.62 -22.25 -4.00
C ASP A 42 2.22 -22.78 -3.65
N GLU A 43 1.85 -23.91 -4.26
CA GLU A 43 0.57 -24.59 -4.01
C GLU A 43 0.49 -25.24 -2.62
N GLY A 44 1.64 -25.54 -2.00
CA GLY A 44 1.75 -26.10 -0.65
C GLY A 44 1.70 -25.04 0.45
N ALA A 45 1.87 -23.76 0.12
CA ALA A 45 1.81 -22.67 1.08
C ALA A 45 0.36 -22.43 1.55
N PRO A 46 0.15 -22.03 2.83
CA PRO A 46 -1.16 -21.64 3.31
C PRO A 46 -1.79 -20.54 2.44
N SER A 47 -3.08 -20.66 2.11
CA SER A 47 -3.78 -19.69 1.25
C SER A 47 -3.61 -18.24 1.73
N ALA A 48 -3.60 -18.01 3.05
CA ALA A 48 -3.37 -16.69 3.62
C ALA A 48 -1.98 -16.11 3.31
N ALA A 49 -0.93 -16.94 3.28
CA ALA A 49 0.42 -16.51 2.92
C ALA A 49 0.50 -16.12 1.44
N ARG A 50 -0.14 -16.89 0.57
CA ARG A 50 -0.23 -16.60 -0.87
C ARG A 50 -0.97 -15.29 -1.14
N VAL A 51 -2.11 -15.08 -0.47
CA VAL A 51 -2.89 -13.84 -0.56
C VAL A 51 -2.07 -12.65 -0.04
N SER A 52 -1.40 -12.80 1.11
CA SER A 52 -0.56 -11.75 1.68
C SER A 52 0.58 -11.35 0.74
N ALA A 53 1.23 -12.33 0.10
CA ALA A 53 2.29 -12.07 -0.87
C ALA A 53 1.77 -11.36 -2.12
N ALA A 54 0.62 -11.79 -2.66
CA ALA A 54 -0.02 -11.13 -3.80
C ALA A 54 -0.39 -9.68 -3.49
N THR A 55 -1.04 -9.42 -2.35
CA THR A 55 -1.40 -8.06 -1.92
C THR A 55 -0.16 -7.19 -1.74
N ALA A 56 0.91 -7.72 -1.14
CA ALA A 56 2.15 -6.96 -0.95
C ALA A 56 2.80 -6.51 -2.26
N ILE A 57 2.67 -7.29 -3.34
CA ILE A 57 3.15 -6.93 -4.69
C ILE A 57 2.22 -5.86 -5.29
N LEU A 58 0.91 -6.09 -5.24
CA LEU A 58 -0.08 -5.16 -5.82
C LEU A 58 -0.04 -3.78 -5.16
N ASP A 59 0.05 -3.72 -3.84
CA ASP A 59 0.16 -2.47 -3.07
C ASP A 59 1.39 -1.63 -3.48
N ARG A 60 2.46 -2.27 -3.97
CA ARG A 60 3.66 -1.56 -4.47
C ARG A 60 3.54 -1.11 -5.91
N GLY A 61 2.90 -1.91 -6.76
CA GLY A 61 2.72 -1.58 -8.18
C GLY A 61 1.61 -0.56 -8.45
N TYR A 62 0.53 -0.63 -7.67
CA TYR A 62 -0.68 0.18 -7.88
C TYR A 62 -0.98 1.13 -6.72
N GLY A 63 -0.21 1.06 -5.63
CA GLY A 63 -0.51 1.78 -4.40
C GLY A 63 -1.59 1.09 -3.57
N LYS A 64 -1.75 1.57 -2.33
CA LYS A 64 -2.87 1.13 -1.47
C LYS A 64 -4.15 1.84 -1.89
N PRO A 65 -5.32 1.19 -1.77
CA PRO A 65 -6.60 1.87 -1.89
C PRO A 65 -6.64 3.11 -1.01
N THR A 66 -7.14 4.22 -1.56
CA THR A 66 -7.32 5.48 -0.82
C THR A 66 -8.23 5.20 0.38
N GLN A 67 -7.74 5.45 1.60
CA GLN A 67 -8.58 5.33 2.78
C GLN A 67 -9.70 6.37 2.70
N PRO A 68 -10.98 5.98 2.81
CA PRO A 68 -12.05 6.96 2.92
C PRO A 68 -11.84 7.75 4.20
N LEU A 69 -11.63 9.07 4.08
CA LEU A 69 -11.71 9.98 5.22
C LEU A 69 -13.19 10.12 5.58
N ALA A 70 -13.63 9.40 6.61
CA ALA A 70 -14.90 9.68 7.26
C ALA A 70 -14.72 10.95 8.10
N GLY A 71 -14.82 12.11 7.45
CA GLY A 71 -14.85 13.42 8.09
C GLY A 71 -16.11 14.13 7.66
N GLU A 72 -17.21 13.92 8.39
CA GLU A 72 -18.31 14.86 8.41
C GLU A 72 -17.81 16.12 9.13
N GLY A 73 -17.62 17.18 8.36
CA GLY A 73 -17.24 18.50 8.82
C GLY A 73 -17.45 19.45 7.64
N GLU A 74 -18.58 20.14 7.67
CA GLU A 74 -19.03 21.10 6.68
C GLU A 74 -17.96 22.19 6.40
N ASP A 75 -17.96 22.63 5.14
CA ASP A 75 -17.35 23.85 4.59
C ASP A 75 -15.84 23.84 4.29
N GLY A 76 -15.49 23.43 3.06
CA GLY A 76 -14.17 23.67 2.49
C GLY A 76 -13.93 23.05 1.11
N GLU A 77 -14.27 23.80 0.07
CA GLU A 77 -13.96 23.65 -1.37
C GLU A 77 -12.80 22.67 -1.71
N GLY A 78 -13.12 21.51 -2.30
CA GLY A 78 -12.12 20.53 -2.73
C GLY A 78 -12.69 19.20 -3.24
N GLY A 79 -13.75 19.25 -4.05
CA GLY A 79 -14.49 18.06 -4.50
C GLY A 79 -13.77 17.23 -5.58
N GLY A 80 -12.76 16.46 -5.19
CA GLY A 80 -12.31 15.31 -5.99
C GLY A 80 -13.35 14.20 -5.89
N ALA A 81 -14.27 14.12 -6.86
CA ALA A 81 -15.30 13.10 -6.88
C ALA A 81 -14.69 11.68 -6.84
N PRO A 82 -15.22 10.74 -6.02
CA PRO A 82 -14.68 9.40 -5.94
C PRO A 82 -14.95 8.63 -7.24
N ILE A 83 -13.89 8.31 -7.99
CA ILE A 83 -13.95 7.34 -9.08
C ILE A 83 -13.93 5.92 -8.52
N GLY A 84 -15.10 5.41 -8.11
CA GLY A 84 -15.26 4.00 -7.78
C GLY A 84 -15.15 3.14 -9.04
N LEU A 85 -14.15 2.27 -9.12
CA LEU A 85 -14.08 1.22 -10.14
C LEU A 85 -14.95 0.03 -9.72
N THR A 86 -16.12 -0.11 -10.33
CA THR A 86 -17.00 -1.26 -10.10
C THR A 86 -16.59 -2.43 -11.00
N VAL A 87 -16.12 -3.52 -10.41
CA VAL A 87 -15.92 -4.80 -11.12
C VAL A 87 -17.23 -5.61 -11.05
N GLN A 88 -17.93 -5.74 -12.18
CA GLN A 88 -19.04 -6.68 -12.31
C GLN A 88 -18.57 -7.98 -12.97
N PHE A 89 -18.74 -9.09 -12.26
CA PHE A 89 -18.58 -10.42 -12.84
C PHE A 89 -19.86 -10.81 -13.58
N ILE A 90 -19.82 -10.77 -14.92
CA ILE A 90 -20.91 -11.27 -15.77
C ILE A 90 -20.76 -12.79 -15.88
N ARG A 91 -21.81 -13.54 -15.51
CA ARG A 91 -21.89 -14.98 -15.80
C ARG A 91 -22.42 -15.15 -17.22
N PRO A 92 -21.76 -15.91 -18.11
CA PRO A 92 -22.32 -16.21 -19.42
C PRO A 92 -23.56 -17.11 -19.25
N THR A 93 -24.72 -16.65 -19.70
CA THR A 93 -25.87 -17.51 -19.94
C THR A 93 -25.57 -18.39 -21.14
N LEU A 94 -25.47 -19.69 -20.90
CA LEU A 94 -25.52 -20.68 -21.96
C LEU A 94 -26.99 -20.79 -22.38
N ASP A 95 -27.34 -20.12 -23.48
CA ASP A 95 -28.60 -20.40 -24.16
C ASP A 95 -28.54 -21.83 -24.69
N ALA A 96 -29.31 -22.69 -24.03
CA ALA A 96 -29.63 -24.03 -24.51
C ALA A 96 -30.57 -23.88 -25.72
N GLY A 97 -30.01 -24.10 -26.91
CA GLY A 97 -30.78 -24.43 -28.11
C GLY A 97 -31.04 -25.93 -28.19
#